data_AF-A0AAV3L0Y4-F1
#
_entry.id   AF-A0AAV3L0Y4-F1
#
_cell.length_a   1.000
_cell.length_b   1.000
_cell.length_c   1.000
_cell.angle_alpha   90.00
_cell.angle_beta   90.00
_cell.angle_gamma   90.00
#
_symmetry.space_group_name_H-M   'P 1'
#
loop_
_entity.id
_entity.type
_entity.pdbx_description
1 polymer ?
#
loop_
_entity_poly.entity_id
_entity_poly.type
_entity_poly.pdbx_seq_one_letter_code
_entity_poly.pdbx_strand_id
1 'polypeptide(L)' 'MKEFDSLGARQQPPNEASPVGVDWQENPLYPGDTCYLTEEGYVPVDAILEYVQQHYPKIELGGI' A
#
# COMPACT_ATOMS: atom_id res chain seq x y z
N MET A 1 -18.91 9.55 -10.69
CA MET A 1 -18.42 10.86 -11.20
C MET A 1 -19.15 11.14 -12.51
N LYS A 2 -19.60 12.38 -12.76
CA LYS A 2 -20.23 12.72 -14.05
C LYS A 2 -19.12 12.87 -15.08
N GLU A 3 -19.31 12.33 -16.28
CA GLU A 3 -18.32 12.45 -17.35
C GLU A 3 -18.28 13.87 -17.96
N PHE A 4 -19.35 14.65 -17.73
CA PHE A 4 -19.54 15.99 -18.26
C PHE A 4 -19.99 16.95 -17.15
N ASP A 5 -19.49 18.18 -17.20
CA ASP A 5 -19.94 19.26 -16.33
C ASP A 5 -21.30 19.84 -16.78
N SER A 6 -21.84 20.80 -16.02
CA SER A 6 -23.12 21.47 -16.33
C SER A 6 -23.12 22.26 -17.64
N LEU A 7 -21.95 22.47 -18.26
CA LEU A 7 -21.76 23.14 -19.54
C LEU A 7 -21.48 22.15 -20.68
N GLY A 8 -21.48 20.84 -20.39
CA GLY A 8 -21.23 19.78 -21.37
C GLY A 8 -19.75 19.60 -21.73
N ALA A 9 -18.81 20.15 -20.96
CA ALA A 9 -17.39 19.88 -21.15
C ALA A 9 -17.00 18.56 -20.46
N ARG A 10 -16.14 17.76 -21.10
CA ARG A 10 -15.60 16.52 -20.50
C ARG A 10 -14.83 16.87 -19.24
N GLN A 11 -15.20 16.28 -18.12
CA GLN A 11 -14.42 16.41 -16.89
C GLN A 11 -13.10 15.65 -17.08
N GLN A 12 -11.97 16.29 -16.78
CA GLN A 12 -10.70 15.56 -16.69
C GLN A 12 -10.86 14.44 -15.66
N PRO A 13 -10.39 13.21 -15.94
CA PRO A 13 -10.29 12.22 -14.89
C PRO A 13 -9.44 12.82 -13.77
N PRO A 14 -9.80 12.61 -12.50
CA PRO A 14 -8.99 13.10 -11.39
C PRO A 14 -7.55 12.62 -11.58
N ASN A 15 -6.64 13.58 -11.71
CA ASN A 15 -5.23 13.34 -12.01
C ASN A 15 -4.47 12.78 -10.79
N GLU A 16 -5.11 12.80 -9.63
CA GLU A 16 -4.56 12.30 -8.38
C GLU A 16 -5.07 10.89 -8.13
N ALA A 17 -4.14 9.94 -8.14
CA ALA A 17 -4.39 8.60 -7.67
C ALA A 17 -4.86 8.68 -6.21
N SER A 18 -6.15 8.43 -5.98
CA SER A 18 -6.67 8.31 -4.62
C SER A 18 -6.14 7.02 -4.00
N PRO A 19 -5.81 7.00 -2.70
CA PRO A 19 -5.44 5.76 -2.05
C PRO A 19 -6.59 4.75 -2.14
N VAL A 20 -6.23 3.51 -2.45
CA VAL A 20 -7.17 2.38 -2.58
C VAL A 20 -7.29 1.56 -1.31
N GLY A 21 -6.39 1.79 -0.34
CA GLY A 21 -6.36 1.09 0.93
C GLY A 21 -5.23 1.58 1.80
N VAL A 22 -4.91 0.81 2.84
CA VAL A 22 -3.78 1.03 3.73
C VAL A 22 -2.93 -0.22 3.86
N ASP A 23 -1.64 -0.04 4.13
CA ASP A 23 -0.70 -1.11 4.44
C ASP A 23 -0.81 -1.56 5.91
N TRP A 24 0.03 -2.53 6.32
CA TRP A 24 0.06 -3.07 7.68
C TRP A 24 0.46 -2.03 8.77
N GLN A 25 0.99 -0.87 8.37
CA GLN A 25 1.34 0.25 9.26
C GLN A 25 0.37 1.45 9.09
N GLU A 26 -0.78 1.23 8.47
CA GLU A 26 -1.80 2.26 8.20
C GLU A 26 -1.36 3.36 7.20
N ASN A 27 -0.30 3.14 6.43
CA ASN A 27 0.11 4.06 5.35
C ASN A 27 -0.77 3.86 4.11
N PRO A 28 -1.07 4.93 3.35
CA PRO A 28 -1.90 4.83 2.14
C PRO A 28 -1.23 4.00 1.04
N LEU A 29 -2.01 3.11 0.42
CA LEU A 29 -1.65 2.37 -0.78
C LEU A 29 -2.33 2.96 -2.01
N TYR A 30 -1.61 3.02 -3.12
CA TYR A 30 -2.07 3.61 -4.37
C TYR A 30 -2.25 2.55 -5.47
N PRO A 31 -3.12 2.81 -6.47
CA PRO A 31 -3.24 1.95 -7.63
C PRO A 31 -1.90 1.74 -8.33
N GLY A 32 -1.53 0.47 -8.53
CA GLY A 32 -0.26 0.08 -9.17
C GLY A 32 0.84 -0.32 -8.19
N ASP A 33 0.67 -0.08 -6.90
CA ASP A 33 1.62 -0.54 -5.88
C ASP A 33 1.66 -2.06 -5.83
N THR A 34 2.87 -2.61 -5.78
CA THR A 34 3.07 -4.07 -5.65
C THR A 34 3.24 -4.42 -4.19
N CYS A 35 2.34 -5.26 -3.68
CA CYS A 35 2.30 -5.67 -2.28
C CYS A 35 2.17 -7.19 -2.13
N TYR A 36 2.68 -7.73 -1.04
CA TYR A 36 2.36 -9.06 -0.54
C TYR A 36 1.15 -8.99 0.39
N LEU A 37 0.34 -10.05 0.44
CA LEU A 37 -0.73 -10.19 1.42
C LEU A 37 -0.24 -11.04 2.60
N THR A 38 -0.36 -10.51 3.81
CA THR A 38 0.00 -11.17 5.07
C THR A 38 -1.20 -11.25 6.01
N GLU A 39 -1.03 -11.84 7.21
CA GLU A 39 -2.10 -11.90 8.22
C GLU A 39 -2.50 -10.51 8.76
N GLU A 40 -1.58 -9.54 8.75
CA GLU A 40 -1.80 -8.18 9.26
C GLU A 40 -2.22 -7.18 8.18
N GLY A 41 -2.17 -7.58 6.91
CA GLY A 41 -2.62 -6.78 5.78
C GLY A 41 -1.64 -6.78 4.62
N TYR A 42 -1.73 -5.73 3.80
CA TYR A 42 -0.88 -5.56 2.63
C TYR A 42 0.48 -5.01 3.03
N VAL A 43 1.54 -5.62 2.50
CA VAL A 43 2.94 -5.25 2.74
C VAL A 43 3.60 -4.88 1.42
N PRO A 44 3.86 -3.58 1.14
CA PRO A 44 4.67 -3.13 0.02
C PRO A 44 5.96 -3.94 -0.17
N VAL A 45 6.28 -4.28 -1.42
CA VAL A 45 7.48 -5.05 -1.77
C VAL A 45 8.75 -4.40 -1.23
N ASP A 46 8.85 -3.08 -1.28
CA ASP A 46 10.03 -2.34 -0.81
C ASP A 46 10.22 -2.39 0.72
N ALA A 47 9.17 -2.75 1.45
CA ALA A 47 9.14 -2.74 2.91
C ALA A 47 9.00 -4.15 3.50
N ILE A 48 9.07 -5.21 2.67
CA ILE A 48 9.01 -6.61 3.11
C ILE A 48 10.14 -6.97 4.09
N LEU A 49 11.32 -6.38 3.93
CA LEU A 49 12.46 -6.63 4.82
C LEU A 49 12.22 -6.07 6.22
N GLU A 50 11.54 -4.93 6.31
CA GLU A 50 11.17 -4.32 7.58
C GLU A 50 10.10 -5.16 8.28
N TYR A 51 9.06 -5.56 7.53
CA TYR A 51 8.03 -6.49 8.01
C TYR A 51 8.67 -7.77 8.58
N VAL A 52 9.55 -8.42 7.81
CA VAL A 52 10.20 -9.66 8.26
C VAL A 52 11.04 -9.44 9.53
N GLN A 53 11.73 -8.31 9.68
CA GLN A 53 12.52 -8.02 10.89
C GLN A 53 11.66 -7.77 12.12
N GLN A 54 10.50 -7.13 11.96
CA GLN A 54 9.55 -6.87 13.05
C GLN A 54 8.89 -8.17 13.54
N HIS A 55 8.52 -9.07 12.62
CA HIS A 55 7.74 -10.27 12.93
C HIS A 55 8.57 -11.54 13.14
N TYR A 56 9.75 -11.62 12.54
CA TYR A 56 10.67 -12.75 12.68
C TYR A 56 12.03 -12.23 13.14
N PRO A 57 12.12 -11.73 14.38
CA PRO A 57 13.41 -11.31 14.93
C PRO A 57 14.39 -12.48 14.82
N LYS A 58 15.59 -12.21 14.32
CA LYS A 58 16.65 -13.20 14.27
C LYS A 58 16.85 -13.77 15.66
N ILE A 59 16.50 -15.04 15.83
CA ILE A 59 16.88 -15.78 17.02
C ILE A 59 18.38 -16.01 16.89
N GLU A 60 19.20 -15.28 17.63
CA GLU A 60 20.60 -15.65 17.82
C GLU A 60 20.64 -16.92 18.66
N LEU A 61 20.61 -18.07 17.99
CA LEU A 61 20.87 -19.36 18.61
C LEU A 61 22.39 -19.48 18.83
N GLY A 62 22.89 -18.92 19.94
CA GLY A 62 24.24 -19.12 20.47
C GLY A 62 24.90 -17.82 20.98
N GLY A 63 25.72 -17.80 22.01
CA GLY A 63 26.61 -18.89 22.42
C GLY A 63 26.71 -19.10 23.94
N ILE A 64 26.97 -20.37 24.24
CA ILE A 64 27.57 -20.88 25.49
C ILE A 64 28.70 -20.00 26.04
#